data_AF-A0A6B3FVS0-F1
#
_entry.id   AF-A0A6B3FVS0-F1
#
_cell.length_a   1.000
_cell.length_b   1.000
_cell.length_c   1.000
_cell.angle_alpha   90.00
_cell.angle_beta   90.00
_cell.angle_gamma   90.00
#
_symmetry.space_group_name_H-M   'P 1'
#
loop_
_entity.id
_entity.type
_entity.pdbx_description
1 polymer ?
#
loop_
_entity_poly.entity_id
_entity_poly.type
_entity_poly.pdbx_seq_one_letter_code
_entity_poly.pdbx_strand_id
1 'polypeptide(L)'
;LLVYAREIAFATAQVYAQAAEARGAWDARLESLVVNAVLSGEADEGAVSRAAALGWNSPEHVCVILGTAPDGDSELTVEAIRRAARHAKLQVLTGVLGNRLVVIAGGSDNPLQVAKGLIGPYA
;
A
#
# COMPACT_ATOMS: atom_id res chain seq x y z
N LEU A 1 -10.94 -27.71 -32.58
CA LEU A 1 -11.77 -27.05 -31.55
C LEU A 1 -11.02 -26.69 -30.25
N LEU A 2 -9.82 -27.22 -29.96
CA LEU A 2 -9.06 -26.89 -28.74
C LEU A 2 -8.16 -25.65 -28.85
N VAL A 3 -7.75 -25.26 -30.07
CA VAL A 3 -6.86 -24.11 -30.29
C VAL A 3 -7.59 -22.79 -30.03
N TYR A 4 -8.82 -22.66 -30.54
CA TYR A 4 -9.65 -21.47 -30.37
C TYR A 4 -10.08 -21.24 -28.91
N ALA A 5 -10.38 -22.31 -28.17
CA ALA A 5 -10.72 -22.24 -26.75
C ALA A 5 -9.54 -21.75 -25.88
N ARG A 6 -8.31 -22.16 -26.22
CA ARG A 6 -7.10 -21.72 -25.50
C ARG A 6 -6.80 -20.24 -25.75
N GLU A 7 -6.92 -19.78 -26.98
CA GLU A 7 -6.68 -18.37 -27.34
C GLU A 7 -7.67 -17.42 -26.65
N ILE A 8 -8.95 -17.79 -26.60
CA ILE A 8 -9.97 -17.03 -25.87
C ILE A 8 -9.68 -17.02 -24.36
N ALA A 9 -9.24 -18.15 -23.79
CA ALA A 9 -8.89 -18.23 -22.37
C ALA A 9 -7.70 -17.33 -22.01
N PHE A 10 -6.64 -17.30 -22.83
CA PHE A 10 -5.50 -16.40 -22.60
C PHE A 10 -5.86 -14.93 -22.80
N ALA A 11 -6.66 -14.59 -23.82
CA ALA A 11 -7.12 -13.23 -24.03
C ALA A 11 -7.97 -12.74 -22.84
N THR A 12 -8.83 -13.60 -22.31
CA THR A 12 -9.64 -13.30 -21.12
C THR A 12 -8.77 -13.18 -19.88
N ALA A 13 -7.79 -14.08 -19.69
CA ALA A 13 -6.83 -13.99 -18.60
C ALA A 13 -5.99 -12.71 -18.66
N GLN A 14 -5.60 -12.26 -19.85
CA GLN A 14 -4.87 -11.00 -20.05
C GLN A 14 -5.70 -9.78 -19.65
N VAL A 15 -7.00 -9.76 -20.02
CA VAL A 15 -7.92 -8.70 -19.60
C VAL A 15 -8.10 -8.68 -18.08
N TYR A 16 -8.20 -9.85 -17.44
CA TYR A 16 -8.25 -9.93 -15.98
C TYR A 16 -6.94 -9.50 -15.30
N ALA A 17 -5.79 -9.86 -15.87
CA ALA A 17 -4.49 -9.43 -15.38
C ALA A 17 -4.33 -7.91 -15.47
N GLN A 18 -4.65 -7.31 -16.62
CA GLN A 18 -4.62 -5.85 -16.81
C GLN A 18 -5.60 -5.12 -15.89
N ALA A 19 -6.81 -5.68 -15.70
CA ALA A 19 -7.78 -5.10 -14.77
C ALA A 19 -7.30 -5.14 -13.31
N ALA A 20 -6.58 -6.20 -12.92
CA ALA A 20 -5.98 -6.34 -11.60
C ALA A 20 -4.80 -5.35 -11.41
N GLU A 21 -3.92 -5.23 -12.42
CA GLU A 21 -2.82 -4.25 -12.42
C GLU A 21 -3.34 -2.80 -12.35
N ALA A 22 -4.35 -2.47 -13.16
CA ALA A 22 -4.98 -1.15 -13.15
C ALA A 22 -5.62 -0.81 -11.80
N ARG A 23 -6.12 -1.83 -11.08
CA ARG A 23 -6.66 -1.66 -9.73
C ARG A 23 -5.57 -1.43 -8.70
N GLY A 24 -4.46 -2.16 -8.77
CA GLY A 24 -3.28 -1.92 -7.92
C GLY A 24 -2.73 -0.50 -8.10
N ALA A 25 -2.64 -0.02 -9.34
CA ALA A 25 -2.21 1.34 -9.65
C ALA A 25 -3.18 2.41 -9.13
N TRP A 26 -4.50 2.12 -9.12
CA TRP A 26 -5.49 3.01 -8.52
C TRP A 26 -5.32 3.09 -6.99
N ASP A 27 -5.16 1.96 -6.32
CA ASP A 27 -4.99 1.92 -4.86
C ASP A 27 -3.71 2.65 -4.42
N ALA A 28 -2.60 2.48 -5.15
CA ALA A 28 -1.34 3.17 -4.88
C ALA A 28 -1.46 4.70 -5.02
N ARG A 29 -2.22 5.17 -6.03
CA ARG A 29 -2.48 6.60 -6.21
C ARG A 29 -3.36 7.16 -5.10
N LEU A 30 -4.42 6.43 -4.70
CA LEU A 30 -5.28 6.84 -3.60
C LEU A 30 -4.51 6.93 -2.28
N GLU A 31 -3.64 5.96 -2.01
CA GLU A 31 -2.78 5.99 -0.83
C GLU A 31 -1.83 7.17 -0.82
N SER A 32 -1.19 7.46 -1.95
CA SER A 32 -0.27 8.60 -2.06
C SER A 32 -1.00 9.93 -1.77
N LEU A 33 -2.27 10.07 -2.20
CA LEU A 33 -3.09 11.24 -1.89
C LEU A 33 -3.43 11.34 -0.41
N VAL A 34 -3.79 10.22 0.23
CA VAL A 34 -4.08 10.18 1.68
C VAL A 34 -2.83 10.50 2.49
N VAL A 35 -1.70 9.87 2.17
CA VAL A 35 -0.41 10.11 2.82
C VAL A 35 0.00 11.57 2.67
N ASN A 36 -0.12 12.15 1.47
CA ASN A 36 0.19 13.56 1.26
C ASN A 36 -0.70 14.49 2.09
N ALA A 37 -2.00 14.24 2.15
CA ALA A 37 -2.94 15.03 2.97
C ALA A 37 -2.64 14.93 4.48
N VAL A 38 -2.24 13.74 4.95
CA VAL A 38 -1.81 13.57 6.34
C VAL A 38 -0.53 14.36 6.63
N LEU A 39 0.45 14.32 5.72
CA LEU A 39 1.73 15.02 5.89
C LEU A 39 1.60 16.54 5.77
N SER A 40 0.69 17.05 4.92
CA SER A 40 0.41 18.48 4.81
C SER A 40 -0.41 19.02 5.98
N GLY A 41 -0.99 18.15 6.80
CA GLY A 41 -1.94 18.54 7.86
C GLY A 41 -3.32 18.91 7.33
N GLU A 42 -3.60 18.68 6.05
CA GLU A 42 -4.86 18.97 5.37
C GLU A 42 -5.72 17.71 5.22
N ALA A 43 -5.76 16.87 6.26
CA ALA A 43 -6.59 15.68 6.27
C ALA A 43 -8.07 16.08 6.46
N ASP A 44 -8.82 16.10 5.36
CA ASP A 44 -10.25 16.38 5.34
C ASP A 44 -11.10 15.09 5.40
N GLU A 45 -12.42 15.25 5.44
CA GLU A 45 -13.37 14.11 5.41
C GLU A 45 -13.19 13.24 4.15
N GLY A 46 -12.78 13.85 3.03
CA GLY A 46 -12.43 13.14 1.81
C GLY A 46 -11.22 12.21 1.97
N ALA A 47 -10.17 12.66 2.67
CA ALA A 47 -8.99 11.86 2.97
C ALA A 47 -9.34 10.68 3.89
N VAL A 48 -10.19 10.90 4.90
CA VAL A 48 -10.66 9.84 5.79
C VAL A 48 -11.49 8.80 5.03
N SER A 49 -12.41 9.23 4.16
CA SER A 49 -13.24 8.34 3.35
C SER A 49 -12.39 7.47 2.40
N ARG A 50 -11.38 8.06 1.75
CA ARG A 50 -10.43 7.30 0.92
C ARG A 50 -9.60 6.32 1.73
N ALA A 51 -9.12 6.71 2.90
CA ALA A 51 -8.41 5.81 3.81
C ALA A 51 -9.29 4.62 4.22
N ALA A 52 -10.55 4.86 4.57
CA ALA A 52 -11.51 3.81 4.92
C ALA A 52 -11.77 2.85 3.74
N ALA A 53 -11.84 3.36 2.50
CA ALA A 53 -11.96 2.53 1.30
C ALA A 53 -10.75 1.58 1.10
N LEU A 54 -9.58 1.95 1.62
CA LEU A 54 -8.36 1.14 1.63
C LEU A 54 -8.27 0.20 2.86
N GLY A 55 -9.32 0.15 3.70
CA GLY A 55 -9.38 -0.70 4.88
C GLY A 55 -8.80 -0.07 6.15
N TRP A 56 -8.56 1.24 6.16
CA TRP A 56 -8.15 1.97 7.36
C TRP A 56 -9.34 2.22 8.30
N ASN A 57 -9.39 1.46 9.40
CA ASN A 57 -10.49 1.39 10.35
C ASN A 57 -10.22 2.18 11.63
N SER A 58 -9.64 3.38 11.53
CA SER A 58 -9.37 4.29 12.66
C SER A 58 -8.73 3.60 13.88
N PRO A 59 -7.52 3.03 13.74
CA PRO A 59 -6.85 2.31 14.82
C PRO A 59 -6.55 3.22 16.01
N GLU A 60 -6.63 2.67 17.22
CA GLU A 60 -6.40 3.39 18.49
C GLU A 60 -4.98 3.99 18.59
N HIS A 61 -4.01 3.30 17.99
CA HIS A 61 -2.62 3.76 17.93
C HIS A 61 -2.19 3.88 16.48
N VAL A 62 -1.55 5.01 16.16
CA VAL A 62 -1.01 5.34 14.84
C VAL A 62 0.43 5.81 15.00
N CYS A 63 1.33 5.30 14.15
CA CYS A 63 2.69 5.79 14.02
C CYS A 63 3.05 6.02 12.55
N VAL A 64 3.95 6.97 12.30
CA VAL A 64 4.47 7.25 10.96
C VAL A 64 5.95 6.85 10.92
N ILE A 65 6.32 6.06 9.92
CA ILE A 65 7.67 5.61 9.66
C ILE A 65 8.13 6.25 8.36
N LEU A 66 9.34 6.82 8.39
CA LEU A 66 9.99 7.43 7.25
C LEU A 66 11.25 6.64 6.91
N GLY A 67 11.36 6.25 5.65
CA GLY A 67 12.53 5.62 5.06
C GLY A 67 13.01 6.36 3.83
N THR A 68 14.11 5.91 3.26
CA THR A 68 14.54 6.32 1.92
C THR A 68 13.71 5.55 0.90
N ALA A 69 13.22 6.22 -0.14
CA ALA A 69 12.60 5.51 -1.25
C ALA A 69 13.65 4.65 -1.96
N PRO A 70 13.32 3.42 -2.39
CA PRO A 70 14.25 2.61 -3.17
C PRO A 70 14.57 3.29 -4.51
N ASP A 71 15.82 3.24 -4.95
CA ASP A 71 16.23 3.76 -6.27
C ASP A 71 15.64 2.95 -7.46
N GLY A 72 15.01 1.79 -7.16
CA GLY A 72 14.40 0.87 -8.12
C GLY A 72 12.86 0.90 -8.10
N ASP A 73 12.25 -0.26 -8.33
CA ASP A 73 10.79 -0.38 -8.37
C ASP A 73 10.17 -0.18 -6.97
N SER A 74 9.57 0.99 -6.79
CA SER A 74 8.89 1.38 -5.54
C SER A 74 7.67 0.51 -5.24
N GLU A 75 7.01 -0.06 -6.26
CA GLU A 75 5.82 -0.92 -6.05
C GLU A 75 6.20 -2.23 -5.37
N LEU A 76 7.31 -2.85 -5.78
CA LEU A 76 7.83 -4.06 -5.12
C LEU A 76 8.13 -3.81 -3.65
N THR A 77 8.69 -2.65 -3.34
CA THR A 77 9.03 -2.29 -1.96
C THR A 77 7.79 -2.07 -1.12
N VAL A 78 6.80 -1.35 -1.67
CA VAL A 78 5.50 -1.14 -1.06
C VAL A 78 4.76 -2.47 -0.83
N GLU A 79 4.75 -3.38 -1.79
CA GLU A 79 4.07 -4.67 -1.64
C GLU A 79 4.72 -5.55 -0.57
N ALA A 80 6.04 -5.54 -0.47
CA ALA A 80 6.74 -6.24 0.61
C ALA A 80 6.35 -5.69 2.00
N ILE A 81 6.23 -4.36 2.14
CA ILE A 81 5.77 -3.71 3.38
C ILE A 81 4.33 -4.11 3.68
N ARG A 82 3.42 -4.08 2.68
CA ARG A 82 2.04 -4.55 2.86
C ARG A 82 1.98 -6.00 3.30
N ARG A 83 2.81 -6.87 2.71
CA ARG A 83 2.90 -8.28 3.07
C ARG A 83 3.36 -8.45 4.52
N ALA A 84 4.39 -7.73 4.94
CA ALA A 84 4.88 -7.74 6.31
C ALA A 84 3.81 -7.23 7.29
N ALA A 85 3.12 -6.13 6.96
CA ALA A 85 2.03 -5.58 7.75
C ALA A 85 0.88 -6.58 7.92
N ARG A 86 0.46 -7.26 6.84
CA ARG A 86 -0.57 -8.32 6.90
C ARG A 86 -0.16 -9.45 7.85
N HIS A 87 1.11 -9.84 7.84
CA HIS A 87 1.62 -10.87 8.76
C HIS A 87 1.62 -10.40 10.22
N ALA A 88 1.96 -9.13 10.44
CA ALA A 88 1.94 -8.49 11.75
C ALA A 88 0.53 -8.05 12.22
N LYS A 89 -0.51 -8.25 11.40
CA LYS A 89 -1.90 -7.80 11.63
C LYS A 89 -2.01 -6.28 11.84
N LEU A 90 -1.19 -5.51 11.13
CA LEU A 90 -1.18 -4.06 11.16
C LEU A 90 -1.93 -3.47 9.97
N GLN A 91 -2.59 -2.34 10.17
CA GLN A 91 -3.13 -1.52 9.09
C GLN A 91 -2.02 -0.60 8.60
N VAL A 92 -1.80 -0.51 7.29
CA VAL A 92 -0.77 0.36 6.72
C VAL A 92 -1.28 1.12 5.51
N LEU A 93 -0.87 2.37 5.40
CA LEU A 93 -0.97 3.21 4.20
C LEU A 93 0.44 3.60 3.79
N THR A 94 0.76 3.49 2.52
CA THR A 94 2.13 3.69 2.01
C THR A 94 2.16 4.75 0.91
N GLY A 95 3.21 5.54 0.87
CA GLY A 95 3.38 6.54 -0.18
C GLY A 95 4.83 6.90 -0.39
N VAL A 96 5.19 7.21 -1.64
CA VAL A 96 6.52 7.72 -1.99
C VAL A 96 6.43 9.23 -2.22
N LEU A 97 7.21 10.00 -1.48
CA LEU A 97 7.29 11.45 -1.58
C LEU A 97 8.73 11.87 -1.89
N GLY A 98 9.00 12.18 -3.16
CA GLY A 98 10.35 12.45 -3.63
C GLY A 98 11.26 11.24 -3.36
N ASN A 99 12.31 11.43 -2.54
CA ASN A 99 13.23 10.35 -2.16
C ASN A 99 12.89 9.71 -0.79
N ARG A 100 11.64 9.87 -0.31
CA ARG A 100 11.20 9.34 0.97
C ARG A 100 10.08 8.33 0.76
N LEU A 101 10.20 7.19 1.42
CA LEU A 101 9.12 6.25 1.60
C LEU A 101 8.44 6.55 2.94
N VAL A 102 7.13 6.74 2.90
CA VAL A 102 6.31 7.05 4.07
C VAL A 102 5.36 5.90 4.31
N VAL A 103 5.33 5.41 5.54
CA VAL A 103 4.41 4.37 5.98
C VAL A 103 3.66 4.87 7.20
N ILE A 104 2.35 5.02 7.07
CA ILE A 104 1.45 5.27 8.19
C ILE A 104 0.96 3.91 8.64
N ALA A 105 1.27 3.51 9.88
CA ALA A 105 0.92 2.23 10.42
C ALA A 105 0.03 2.39 11.65
N GLY A 106 -0.95 1.50 11.82
CA GLY A 106 -1.83 1.51 12.97
C GLY A 106 -2.17 0.12 13.49
N GLY A 107 -2.48 0.06 14.78
CA GLY A 107 -2.85 -1.17 15.49
C GLY A 107 -1.88 -1.65 16.57
N SER A 108 -0.85 -0.88 16.92
CA SER A 108 0.09 -1.20 18.00
C SER A 108 0.58 0.08 18.70
N ASP A 109 0.72 0.01 20.02
CA ASP A 109 1.20 1.10 20.89
C ASP A 109 2.73 1.27 20.85
N ASN A 110 3.45 0.24 20.39
CA ASN A 110 4.90 0.25 20.29
C ASN A 110 5.40 0.54 18.85
N PRO A 111 5.81 1.79 18.53
CA PRO A 111 6.23 2.16 17.19
C PRO A 111 7.53 1.48 16.73
N LEU A 112 8.43 1.13 17.66
CA LEU A 112 9.68 0.44 17.32
C LEU A 112 9.44 -1.02 16.94
N GLN A 113 8.49 -1.67 17.60
CA GLN A 113 8.09 -3.03 17.23
C GLN A 113 7.43 -3.05 15.85
N VAL A 114 6.56 -2.08 15.57
CA VAL A 114 5.95 -1.89 14.25
C VAL A 114 7.02 -1.69 13.18
N ALA A 115 7.95 -0.75 13.40
CA ALA A 115 9.03 -0.50 12.46
C ALA A 115 9.85 -1.77 12.18
N LYS A 116 10.27 -2.50 13.22
CA LYS A 116 11.00 -3.78 13.05
C LYS A 116 10.21 -4.82 12.27
N GLY A 117 8.91 -4.93 12.53
CA GLY A 117 8.03 -5.86 11.82
C GLY A 117 7.90 -5.55 10.33
N LEU A 118 8.03 -4.27 9.94
CA LEU A 118 7.93 -3.82 8.55
C LEU A 118 9.27 -3.81 7.81
N ILE A 119 10.38 -3.62 8.54
CA ILE A 119 11.76 -3.60 7.98
C ILE A 119 12.35 -5.01 7.91
N GLY A 120 11.79 -6.01 8.61
CA GLY A 120 12.30 -7.40 8.63
C GLY A 120 12.67 -8.04 7.28
N PRO A 121 12.03 -7.71 6.14
CA PRO A 121 12.48 -8.17 4.81
C PRO A 121 13.77 -7.51 4.26
N TYR A 122 14.22 -6.40 4.87
CA TYR A 122 15.30 -5.52 4.40
C TYR A 122 16.43 -5.31 5.41
N ALA A 123 16.32 -5.90 6.61
CA ALA A 123 17.34 -5.88 7.67
C ALA A 123 18.28 -7.09 7.62
#